data_AF-A0A371FMQ1-F1
#
_entry.id   AF-A0A371FMQ1-F1
#
_cell.length_a   1.000
_cell.length_b   1.000
_cell.length_c   1.000
_cell.angle_alpha   90.00
_cell.angle_beta   90.00
_cell.angle_gamma   90.00
#
_symmetry.space_group_name_H-M   'P 1'
#
loop_
_entity.id
_entity.type
_entity.pdbx_description
1 polymer ?
#
loop_
_entity_poly.entity_id
_entity_poly.type
_entity_poly.pdbx_seq_one_letter_code
_entity_poly.pdbx_strand_id
1 'polypeptide(L)'
;MRSSWLKKLSYIIGPRPPLSWLILCLISLLALIAVLHNSSSSTSSSNTVNSARSAHQSLIYTNYRRIKEQAAIDYLDLRSVSTGSTRQELEVCGKERENFVPCHNVSANLMTGFKEGEEFDRHCEVSKGTKRCLVRPPKEYKTPLQWPSGRDVIWSANVKITKDQFLSSGSMTK
;
A
#
# COMPACT_ATOMS: atom_id res chain seq x y z
N MET A 1 55.66 26.74 -33.33
CA MET A 1 54.35 26.04 -33.25
C MET A 1 54.59 24.55 -33.20
N ARG A 2 54.05 23.90 -32.16
CA ARG A 2 53.70 22.47 -31.99
C ARG A 2 54.73 21.40 -32.39
N SER A 3 55.36 20.77 -31.40
CA SER A 3 56.04 19.47 -31.53
C SER A 3 55.20 18.32 -30.96
N SER A 4 55.10 17.30 -31.79
CA SER A 4 54.45 15.98 -31.71
C SER A 4 54.45 15.27 -30.34
N TRP A 5 53.29 14.68 -30.00
CA TRP A 5 53.05 13.83 -28.83
C TRP A 5 52.59 12.45 -29.31
N LEU A 6 53.51 11.50 -29.48
CA LEU A 6 53.20 10.07 -29.60
C LEU A 6 54.37 9.25 -29.05
N LYS A 7 54.27 8.79 -27.80
CA LYS A 7 55.17 7.75 -27.27
C LYS A 7 54.65 6.38 -27.73
N LYS A 8 55.45 5.71 -28.55
CA LYS A 8 55.32 4.29 -28.94
C LYS A 8 55.15 3.42 -27.69
N LEU A 9 54.02 2.73 -27.57
CA LEU A 9 53.95 1.49 -26.78
C LEU A 9 54.64 0.40 -27.59
N SER A 10 55.78 -0.06 -27.09
CA SER A 10 56.51 -1.19 -27.66
C SER A 10 55.99 -2.45 -26.96
N TYR A 11 55.10 -3.18 -27.62
CA TYR A 11 54.68 -4.51 -27.17
C TYR A 11 55.81 -5.49 -27.48
N ILE A 12 56.50 -5.96 -26.44
CA ILE A 12 57.57 -6.95 -26.54
C ILE A 12 56.92 -8.29 -26.87
N ILE A 13 57.13 -8.76 -28.10
CA ILE A 13 56.78 -10.11 -28.55
C ILE A 13 57.77 -11.08 -27.88
N GLY A 14 57.35 -11.69 -26.78
CA GLY A 14 58.05 -12.79 -26.11
C GLY A 14 57.85 -14.14 -26.82
N PRO A 15 58.68 -15.16 -26.51
CA PRO A 15 58.69 -16.43 -27.22
C PRO A 15 57.39 -17.20 -26.96
N ARG A 16 56.84 -17.78 -28.03
CA ARG A 16 55.60 -18.57 -28.01
C ARG A 16 55.62 -19.56 -26.83
N PRO A 17 54.57 -19.61 -25.99
CA PRO A 17 54.49 -20.66 -24.99
C PRO A 17 54.47 -22.00 -25.73
N PRO A 18 55.24 -23.01 -25.29
CA PRO A 18 55.23 -24.30 -25.93
C PRO A 18 53.79 -24.82 -25.91
N LEU A 19 53.30 -25.37 -27.03
CA LEU A 19 51.95 -25.90 -27.19
C LEU A 19 51.53 -26.78 -25.99
N SER A 20 52.51 -27.49 -25.41
CA SER A 20 52.39 -28.28 -24.18
C SER A 20 51.85 -27.51 -22.97
N TRP A 21 52.26 -26.26 -22.74
CA TRP A 21 51.73 -25.43 -21.64
C TRP A 21 50.28 -25.03 -21.86
N LEU A 22 49.91 -24.71 -23.11
CA LEU A 22 48.52 -24.42 -23.45
C LEU A 22 47.63 -25.67 -23.30
N ILE A 23 48.15 -26.85 -23.68
CA ILE A 23 47.49 -28.14 -23.50
C ILE A 23 47.32 -28.46 -22.00
N LEU A 24 48.34 -28.24 -21.17
CA LEU A 24 48.25 -28.45 -19.72
C LEU A 24 47.22 -27.52 -19.06
N CYS A 25 47.17 -26.24 -19.47
CA CYS A 25 46.14 -25.32 -19.00
C CYS A 25 44.73 -25.76 -19.44
N LEU A 26 44.56 -26.25 -20.67
CA LEU A 26 43.29 -26.78 -21.16
C LEU A 26 42.84 -28.04 -20.39
N ILE A 27 43.76 -28.98 -20.13
CA ILE A 27 43.50 -30.19 -19.35
C ILE A 27 43.11 -29.83 -17.91
N SER A 28 43.82 -28.87 -17.30
CA SER A 28 43.50 -28.38 -15.95
C SER A 28 42.12 -27.73 -15.89
N LEU A 29 41.76 -26.91 -16.90
CA LEU A 29 40.45 -26.26 -16.99
C LEU A 29 39.32 -27.30 -17.15
N LEU A 30 39.52 -28.29 -18.03
CA LEU A 30 38.55 -29.37 -18.25
C LEU A 30 38.37 -30.25 -17.00
N ALA A 31 39.45 -30.53 -16.27
CA ALA A 31 39.37 -31.25 -15.00
C ALA A 31 38.58 -30.46 -13.94
N LEU A 32 38.76 -29.14 -13.88
CA LEU A 32 38.02 -28.26 -12.97
C LEU A 32 36.53 -28.23 -13.32
N ILE A 33 36.19 -28.16 -14.62
CA ILE A 33 34.81 -28.24 -15.11
C ILE A 33 34.19 -29.61 -14.79
N ALA A 34 34.95 -30.71 -14.95
CA ALA A 34 34.47 -32.05 -14.62
C ALA A 34 34.20 -32.22 -13.11
N VAL A 35 35.05 -31.68 -12.24
CA VAL A 35 34.84 -31.71 -10.78
C VAL A 35 33.64 -30.84 -10.37
N LEU A 36 33.48 -29.66 -10.98
CA LEU A 36 32.32 -28.79 -10.76
C LEU A 36 31.01 -29.41 -11.28
N HIS A 37 31.07 -30.16 -12.39
CA HIS A 37 29.91 -30.84 -12.97
C HIS A 37 29.55 -32.14 -12.22
N ASN A 38 30.54 -32.87 -11.71
CA ASN A 38 30.32 -34.05 -10.88
C ASN A 38 29.80 -33.69 -9.47
N SER A 39 29.97 -32.44 -9.04
CA SER A 39 29.31 -31.90 -7.84
C SER A 39 27.80 -31.67 -8.05
N SER A 40 27.29 -31.80 -9.27
CA SER A 40 25.87 -31.72 -9.61
C SER A 40 25.20 -33.07 -9.91
N SER A 41 25.91 -34.20 -9.80
CA SER A 41 25.34 -35.54 -10.01
C SER A 41 25.44 -36.42 -8.77
N SER A 42 24.66 -36.07 -7.75
CA SER A 42 24.12 -37.02 -6.79
C SER A 42 22.59 -37.01 -6.88
N THR A 43 22.04 -37.86 -7.75
CA THR A 43 20.63 -38.30 -7.79
C THR A 43 20.52 -39.51 -6.83
N SER A 44 19.55 -39.69 -5.93
CA SER A 44 18.10 -39.49 -6.03
C SER A 44 17.44 -39.55 -4.65
N SER A 45 16.43 -38.70 -4.40
CA SER A 45 15.11 -39.04 -3.79
C SER A 45 14.36 -37.76 -3.35
N SER A 46 13.58 -37.11 -4.24
CA SER A 46 12.41 -36.22 -3.92
C SER A 46 11.96 -35.30 -5.09
N ASN A 47 11.66 -35.85 -6.28
CA ASN A 47 11.32 -35.01 -7.45
C ASN A 47 9.84 -34.63 -7.60
N THR A 48 8.98 -34.86 -6.60
CA THR A 48 7.59 -34.34 -6.61
C THR A 48 7.42 -33.04 -5.83
N VAL A 49 8.41 -32.64 -5.01
CA VAL A 49 8.30 -31.47 -4.12
C VAL A 49 8.96 -30.21 -4.73
N ASN A 50 9.97 -30.38 -5.59
CA ASN A 50 10.75 -29.26 -6.13
C ASN A 50 10.04 -28.51 -7.27
N SER A 51 9.29 -29.21 -8.14
CA SER A 51 8.45 -28.56 -9.16
C SER A 51 7.28 -27.80 -8.55
N ALA A 52 6.69 -28.33 -7.47
CA ALA A 52 5.64 -27.64 -6.72
C ALA A 52 6.17 -26.39 -6.00
N ARG A 53 7.40 -26.42 -5.47
CA ARG A 53 8.05 -25.24 -4.85
C ARG A 53 8.37 -24.14 -5.86
N SER A 54 8.91 -24.49 -7.04
CA SER A 54 9.18 -23.51 -8.11
C SER A 54 7.89 -22.90 -8.68
N ALA A 55 6.85 -23.73 -8.88
CA ALA A 55 5.52 -23.26 -9.27
C ALA A 55 4.84 -22.41 -8.18
N HIS A 56 4.97 -22.76 -6.89
CA HIS A 56 4.49 -21.93 -5.78
C HIS A 56 5.22 -20.60 -5.71
N GLN A 57 6.53 -20.58 -5.94
CA GLN A 57 7.33 -19.36 -5.88
C GLN A 57 7.07 -18.42 -7.07
N SER A 58 6.81 -18.98 -8.26
CA SER A 58 6.35 -18.21 -9.43
C SER A 58 4.91 -17.71 -9.28
N LEU A 59 4.02 -18.50 -8.65
CA LEU A 59 2.66 -18.07 -8.31
C LEU A 59 2.66 -16.94 -7.26
N ILE A 60 3.51 -17.05 -6.21
CA ILE A 60 3.69 -16.00 -5.19
C ILE A 60 4.25 -14.72 -5.81
N TYR A 61 5.26 -14.83 -6.68
CA TYR A 61 5.89 -13.68 -7.33
C TYR A 61 4.96 -12.99 -8.35
N THR A 62 4.18 -13.76 -9.11
CA THR A 62 3.17 -13.20 -10.04
C THR A 62 2.00 -12.55 -9.29
N ASN A 63 1.59 -13.11 -8.17
CA ASN A 63 0.56 -12.52 -7.30
C ASN A 63 1.06 -11.21 -6.66
N TYR A 64 2.29 -11.20 -6.14
CA TYR A 64 2.92 -9.99 -5.60
C TYR A 64 3.06 -8.87 -6.64
N ARG A 65 3.44 -9.19 -7.88
CA ARG A 65 3.51 -8.21 -8.97
C ARG A 65 2.16 -7.55 -9.24
N ARG A 66 1.09 -8.34 -9.36
CA ARG A 66 -0.26 -7.82 -9.57
C ARG A 66 -0.75 -6.95 -8.41
N ILE A 67 -0.53 -7.39 -7.17
CA ILE A 67 -0.91 -6.61 -5.98
C ILE A 67 -0.17 -5.27 -5.95
N LYS A 68 1.13 -5.25 -6.30
CA LYS A 68 1.92 -4.02 -6.34
C LYS A 68 1.44 -3.06 -7.43
N GLU A 69 1.11 -3.58 -8.60
CA GLU A 69 0.53 -2.79 -9.70
C GLU A 69 -0.82 -2.21 -9.32
N GLN A 70 -1.71 -3.02 -8.71
CA GLN A 70 -3.00 -2.57 -8.19
C GLN A 70 -2.83 -1.46 -7.15
N ALA A 71 -1.94 -1.64 -6.18
CA ALA A 71 -1.68 -0.62 -5.16
C ALA A 71 -1.14 0.69 -5.74
N ALA A 72 -0.33 0.62 -6.81
CA ALA A 72 0.16 1.82 -7.50
C ALA A 72 -0.97 2.54 -8.25
N ILE A 73 -1.91 1.79 -8.87
CA ILE A 73 -3.09 2.35 -9.53
C ILE A 73 -4.01 2.99 -8.49
N ASP A 74 -4.33 2.27 -7.42
CA ASP A 74 -5.18 2.77 -6.33
C ASP A 74 -4.58 4.05 -5.73
N TYR A 75 -3.26 4.12 -5.56
CA TYR A 75 -2.58 5.32 -5.09
C TYR A 75 -2.71 6.50 -6.06
N LEU A 76 -2.60 6.27 -7.38
CA LEU A 76 -2.78 7.31 -8.39
C LEU A 76 -4.23 7.79 -8.45
N ASP A 77 -5.19 6.89 -8.30
CA ASP A 77 -6.61 7.22 -8.24
C ASP A 77 -6.91 8.11 -7.02
N LEU A 78 -6.42 7.73 -5.83
CA LEU A 78 -6.52 8.55 -4.63
C LEU A 78 -5.90 9.94 -4.79
N ARG A 79 -4.74 10.03 -5.48
CA ARG A 79 -4.09 11.30 -5.79
C ARG A 79 -4.92 12.14 -6.75
N SER A 80 -5.54 11.52 -7.75
CA SER A 80 -6.42 12.20 -8.70
C SER A 80 -7.65 12.78 -8.01
N VAL A 81 -8.27 12.06 -7.07
CA VAL A 81 -9.36 12.55 -6.23
C VAL A 81 -8.91 13.71 -5.34
N SER A 82 -7.70 13.61 -4.75
CA SER A 82 -7.13 14.68 -3.92
C SER A 82 -6.78 15.95 -4.70
N THR A 83 -6.49 15.85 -6.00
CA THR A 83 -5.98 16.97 -6.81
C THR A 83 -7.04 17.53 -7.77
N GLY A 84 -8.00 16.70 -8.19
CA GLY A 84 -8.91 16.95 -9.30
C GLY A 84 -10.33 17.42 -8.94
N SER A 85 -10.66 17.55 -7.66
CA SER A 85 -11.88 18.26 -7.26
C SER A 85 -11.51 19.72 -7.07
N THR A 86 -12.09 20.62 -7.88
CA THR A 86 -12.23 22.02 -7.48
C THR A 86 -12.79 22.00 -6.06
N ARG A 87 -11.96 22.34 -5.07
CA ARG A 87 -12.39 22.49 -3.69
C ARG A 87 -13.41 23.63 -3.69
N GLN A 88 -14.67 23.33 -4.01
CA GLN A 88 -15.78 24.19 -3.66
C GLN A 88 -15.72 24.25 -2.14
N GLU A 89 -15.22 25.38 -1.66
CA GLU A 89 -15.16 25.66 -0.25
C GLU A 89 -16.61 25.70 0.23
N LEU A 90 -17.05 24.57 0.78
CA LEU A 90 -18.38 24.41 1.29
C LEU A 90 -18.55 25.39 2.46
N GLU A 91 -19.62 26.16 2.44
CA GLU A 91 -19.94 27.04 3.55
C GLU A 91 -20.10 26.25 4.85
N VAL A 92 -19.78 26.89 5.97
CA VAL A 92 -19.95 26.29 7.29
C VAL A 92 -21.44 26.30 7.64
N CYS A 93 -21.99 25.14 8.04
CA CYS A 93 -23.38 25.04 8.48
C CYS A 93 -23.66 25.88 9.73
N GLY A 94 -24.91 26.28 9.92
CA GLY A 94 -25.38 26.84 11.18
C GLY A 94 -25.46 25.79 12.30
N LYS A 95 -25.71 26.25 13.54
CA LYS A 95 -25.75 25.39 14.73
C LYS A 95 -26.89 24.36 14.69
N GLU A 96 -27.96 24.66 13.98
CA GLU A 96 -29.10 23.76 13.76
C GLU A 96 -28.70 22.46 13.04
N ARG A 97 -27.55 22.44 12.35
CA ARG A 97 -27.05 21.26 11.63
C ARG A 97 -26.16 20.35 12.47
N GLU A 98 -25.81 20.71 13.70
CA GLU A 98 -24.91 19.92 14.56
C GLU A 98 -25.47 18.53 14.86
N ASN A 99 -26.78 18.44 15.12
CA ASN A 99 -27.50 17.17 15.37
C ASN A 99 -28.47 16.82 14.23
N PHE A 100 -28.28 17.43 13.05
CA PHE A 100 -29.17 17.19 11.93
C PHE A 100 -29.00 15.77 11.39
N VAL A 101 -30.11 15.06 11.24
CA VAL A 101 -30.16 13.71 10.66
C VAL A 101 -30.64 13.82 9.22
N PRO A 102 -29.78 13.59 8.20
CA PRO A 102 -30.19 13.63 6.80
C PRO A 102 -31.34 12.66 6.49
N CYS A 103 -32.27 13.06 5.63
CA CYS A 103 -33.41 12.25 5.20
C CYS A 103 -34.39 11.82 6.30
N HIS A 104 -34.40 12.52 7.44
CA HIS A 104 -35.30 12.22 8.54
C HIS A 104 -36.21 13.42 8.80
N ASN A 105 -37.40 13.41 8.20
CA ASN A 105 -38.42 14.43 8.40
C ASN A 105 -39.81 13.79 8.47
N VAL A 106 -40.26 13.52 9.70
CA VAL A 106 -41.55 12.86 9.98
C VAL A 106 -42.72 13.60 9.34
N SER A 107 -42.75 14.94 9.42
CA SER A 107 -43.84 15.73 8.83
C SER A 107 -43.90 15.58 7.31
N ALA A 108 -42.75 15.58 6.64
CA ALA A 108 -42.68 15.38 5.20
C ALA A 108 -43.00 13.94 4.79
N ASN A 109 -42.59 12.96 5.62
CA ASN A 109 -42.92 11.55 5.41
C ASN A 109 -44.44 11.33 5.48
N LEU A 110 -45.10 11.87 6.51
CA LEU A 110 -46.56 11.81 6.66
C LEU A 110 -47.29 12.45 5.47
N MET A 111 -46.80 13.60 4.97
CA MET A 111 -47.37 14.27 3.80
C MET A 111 -47.20 13.47 2.49
N THR A 112 -46.19 12.60 2.42
CA THR A 112 -45.92 11.76 1.25
C THR A 112 -46.70 10.43 1.29
N GLY A 113 -47.34 10.12 2.43
CA GLY A 113 -48.20 8.95 2.59
C GLY A 113 -47.60 7.81 3.40
N PHE A 114 -46.39 7.96 3.95
CA PHE A 114 -45.79 6.99 4.88
C PHE A 114 -46.57 6.96 6.19
N LYS A 115 -46.91 5.76 6.67
CA LYS A 115 -47.72 5.50 7.87
C LYS A 115 -47.28 4.21 8.55
N GLU A 116 -47.90 3.90 9.70
CA GLU A 116 -47.69 2.63 10.42
C GLU A 116 -46.24 2.39 10.88
N GLY A 117 -45.51 3.47 11.18
CA GLY A 117 -44.13 3.42 11.62
C GLY A 117 -43.14 3.81 10.51
N GLU A 118 -43.54 3.73 9.24
CA GLU A 118 -42.71 4.16 8.12
C GLU A 118 -42.43 5.67 8.16
N GLU A 119 -43.26 6.48 8.83
CA GLU A 119 -43.01 7.91 8.98
C GLU A 119 -41.75 8.24 9.79
N PHE A 120 -41.27 7.30 10.60
CA PHE A 120 -40.03 7.45 11.39
C PHE A 120 -38.79 6.93 10.64
N ASP A 121 -38.98 6.29 9.49
CA ASP A 121 -37.88 5.81 8.66
C ASP A 121 -37.24 6.93 7.85
N ARG A 122 -36.05 6.63 7.30
CA ARG A 122 -35.27 7.58 6.50
C ARG A 122 -35.69 7.52 5.03
N HIS A 123 -36.44 8.51 4.59
CA HIS A 123 -36.92 8.63 3.21
C HIS A 123 -36.23 9.79 2.50
N CYS A 124 -35.15 9.48 1.78
CA CYS A 124 -34.36 10.50 1.09
C CYS A 124 -35.07 11.08 -0.14
N GLU A 125 -36.04 10.35 -0.69
CA GLU A 125 -36.86 10.77 -1.83
C GLU A 125 -37.66 12.02 -1.51
N VAL A 126 -38.07 12.16 -0.25
CA VAL A 126 -38.84 13.28 0.29
C VAL A 126 -37.95 14.50 0.54
N SER A 127 -36.69 14.28 0.93
CA SER A 127 -35.74 15.34 1.27
C SER A 127 -34.81 15.69 0.09
N LYS A 128 -35.34 16.34 -0.95
CA LYS A 128 -34.53 16.83 -2.08
C LYS A 128 -34.03 18.26 -1.84
N GLY A 129 -32.80 18.55 -2.30
CA GLY A 129 -32.32 19.92 -2.49
C GLY A 129 -31.66 20.63 -1.29
N THR A 130 -31.26 19.90 -0.24
CA THR A 130 -30.48 20.54 0.85
C THR A 130 -29.09 20.92 0.34
N LYS A 131 -28.73 22.20 0.45
CA LYS A 131 -27.37 22.68 0.18
C LYS A 131 -26.38 21.93 1.07
N ARG A 132 -25.30 21.43 0.46
CA ARG A 132 -24.20 20.80 1.20
C ARG A 132 -23.42 21.90 1.93
N CYS A 133 -23.16 21.68 3.21
CA CYS A 133 -22.38 22.58 4.05
C CYS A 133 -21.48 21.74 4.98
N LEU A 134 -20.42 22.35 5.51
CA LEU A 134 -19.52 21.72 6.48
C LEU A 134 -20.05 21.92 7.90
N VAL A 135 -20.42 20.83 8.57
CA VAL A 135 -20.82 20.85 9.97
C VAL A 135 -19.59 21.20 10.82
N ARG A 136 -19.74 22.14 11.77
CA ARG A 136 -18.66 22.52 12.66
C ARG A 136 -18.30 21.33 13.57
N PRO A 137 -17.01 21.10 13.82
CA PRO A 137 -16.61 20.16 14.85
C PRO A 137 -17.18 20.62 16.21
N PRO A 138 -17.60 19.68 17.07
CA PRO A 138 -18.04 20.00 18.42
C PRO A 138 -17.00 20.80 19.21
N LYS A 139 -17.47 21.50 20.25
CA LYS A 139 -16.57 22.21 21.16
C LYS A 139 -15.55 21.22 21.74
N GLU A 140 -14.27 21.59 21.70
CA GLU A 140 -13.12 20.79 22.18
C GLU A 140 -12.74 19.56 21.34
N TYR A 141 -13.40 19.31 20.21
CA TYR A 141 -12.97 18.26 19.28
C TYR A 141 -11.55 18.54 18.78
N LYS A 142 -10.74 17.48 18.71
CA LYS A 142 -9.35 17.52 18.22
C LYS A 142 -9.17 16.57 17.05
N THR A 143 -8.38 16.95 16.05
CA THR A 143 -8.03 16.04 14.96
C THR A 143 -7.29 14.82 15.51
N PRO A 144 -7.73 13.58 15.21
CA PRO A 144 -7.02 12.37 15.62
C PRO A 144 -5.58 12.33 15.11
N LEU A 145 -4.69 11.71 15.89
CA LEU A 145 -3.31 11.46 15.46
C LEU A 145 -3.29 10.50 14.27
N GLN A 146 -2.35 10.69 13.35
CA GLN A 146 -2.19 9.80 12.21
C GLN A 146 -1.74 8.40 12.65
N TRP A 147 -2.09 7.39 11.86
CA TRP A 147 -1.55 6.04 12.01
C TRP A 147 -0.04 6.05 11.72
N PRO A 148 0.80 5.33 12.48
CA PRO A 148 0.47 4.39 13.56
C PRO A 148 0.36 5.03 14.95
N SER A 149 0.77 6.28 15.12
CA SER A 149 0.81 6.96 16.43
C SER A 149 -0.55 7.09 17.12
N GLY A 150 -1.64 7.13 16.34
CA GLY A 150 -3.01 7.13 16.85
C GLY A 150 -3.57 5.77 17.31
N ARG A 151 -2.77 4.69 17.27
CA ARG A 151 -3.24 3.35 17.68
C ARG A 151 -3.62 3.29 19.15
N ASP A 152 -2.76 3.82 20.01
CA ASP A 152 -2.84 3.64 21.46
C ASP A 152 -3.34 4.90 22.19
N VAL A 153 -3.68 5.96 21.44
CA VAL A 153 -4.04 7.27 21.99
C VAL A 153 -5.32 7.77 21.35
N ILE A 154 -6.27 8.16 22.20
CA ILE A 154 -7.53 8.80 21.80
C ILE A 154 -7.74 10.11 22.55
N TRP A 155 -8.31 11.10 21.87
CA TRP A 155 -8.75 12.34 22.51
C TRP A 155 -10.06 12.09 23.26
N SER A 156 -10.06 12.25 24.58
CA SER A 156 -11.26 12.09 25.40
C SER A 156 -12.41 13.01 24.97
N ALA A 157 -12.10 14.24 24.54
CA ALA A 157 -13.07 15.21 24.03
C ALA A 157 -13.76 14.77 22.71
N ASN A 158 -13.20 13.81 21.98
CA ASN A 158 -13.82 13.29 20.76
C ASN A 158 -14.85 12.19 21.03
N VAL A 159 -14.98 11.75 22.28
CA VAL A 159 -15.84 10.63 22.67
C VAL A 159 -16.84 11.09 23.71
N LYS A 160 -18.12 10.72 23.55
CA LYS A 160 -19.18 11.06 24.50
C LYS A 160 -19.22 10.07 25.67
N ILE A 161 -18.15 10.05 26.45
CA ILE A 161 -18.00 9.20 27.65
C ILE A 161 -17.96 10.05 28.91
N THR A 162 -18.60 9.58 29.98
CA THR A 162 -18.50 10.24 31.29
C THR A 162 -17.14 9.92 31.94
N LYS A 163 -16.72 10.76 32.89
CA LYS A 163 -15.50 10.49 33.67
C LYS A 163 -15.56 9.13 34.35
N ASP A 164 -16.71 8.77 34.91
CA ASP A 164 -16.90 7.50 35.62
C ASP A 164 -16.82 6.31 34.66
N GLN A 165 -17.36 6.43 33.45
CA GLN A 165 -17.21 5.43 32.40
C GLN A 165 -15.76 5.27 31.98
N PHE A 166 -15.04 6.38 31.80
CA PHE A 166 -13.63 6.35 31.43
C PHE A 166 -12.77 5.67 32.52
N LEU A 167 -13.02 5.96 33.79
CA LEU A 167 -12.33 5.35 34.92
C LEU A 167 -12.72 3.88 35.11
N SER A 168 -13.98 3.51 34.87
CA SER A 168 -14.48 2.13 35.01
C SER A 168 -14.03 1.21 33.87
N SER A 169 -13.81 1.76 32.67
CA SER A 169 -13.21 1.03 31.55
C SER A 169 -11.69 0.80 31.72
N GLY A 170 -11.11 1.30 32.82
CA GLY A 170 -9.72 1.09 33.22
C GLY A 170 -9.43 -0.34 33.70
N SER A 171 -9.57 -1.32 32.81
CA SER A 171 -8.65 -2.46 32.79
C SER A 171 -7.82 -2.31 31.52
N MET A 172 -6.78 -1.46 31.60
CA MET A 172 -5.66 -1.60 30.69
C MET A 172 -4.96 -2.89 31.06
N THR A 173 -5.38 -4.01 30.45
CA THR A 173 -4.58 -5.24 30.46
C THR A 173 -3.24 -4.90 29.81
N LYS A 174 -2.21 -4.77 30.64
CA LYS A 174 -0.82 -4.85 30.23
C LYS A 174 -0.38 -6.30 30.27
#